data_AF-A0A2N1UGL4-F1
#
_entry.id   AF-A0A2N1UGL4-F1
#
_cell.length_a   1.000
_cell.length_b   1.000
_cell.length_c   1.000
_cell.angle_alpha   90.00
_cell.angle_beta   90.00
_cell.angle_gamma   90.00
#
_symmetry.space_group_name_H-M   'P 1'
#
loop_
_entity.id
_entity.type
_entity.pdbx_description
1 polymer ?
#
loop_
_entity_poly.entity_id
_entity_poly.type
_entity_poly.pdbx_seq_one_letter_code
_entity_poly.pdbx_strand_id
1 'polypeptide(L)' 'MKTDTPKEVLEIQYDLYRKMSPAKKFGIVCDAYRFGQSLAMAGIRMRHPHADKKQIWHIWAKQHLGGELYNKVYGDKANE' A
#
# COMPACT_ATOMS: atom_id res chain seq x y z
N MET A 1 -9.28 -25.46 -17.60
CA MET A 1 -9.18 -23.99 -17.62
C MET A 1 -7.80 -23.63 -18.17
N LYS A 2 -7.73 -22.93 -19.30
CA LYS A 2 -6.46 -22.51 -19.91
C LYS A 2 -6.07 -21.19 -19.22
N THR A 3 -4.91 -21.14 -18.58
CA THR A 3 -4.41 -19.93 -17.91
C THR A 3 -3.64 -19.09 -18.93
N ASP A 4 -3.72 -17.75 -18.82
CA ASP A 4 -2.93 -16.82 -19.67
C ASP A 4 -1.42 -17.02 -19.48
N THR A 5 -1.01 -17.62 -18.36
CA THR A 5 0.36 -18.03 -18.09
C THR A 5 0.52 -19.54 -18.35
N PRO A 6 1.38 -19.97 -19.29
CA PRO A 6 1.71 -21.38 -19.48
C PRO A 6 2.31 -22.02 -18.22
N LYS A 7 2.09 -23.32 -18.03
CA LYS A 7 2.54 -24.06 -16.84
C LYS A 7 4.06 -23.94 -16.60
N GLU A 8 4.86 -24.10 -17.65
CA GLU A 8 6.32 -24.00 -17.60
C GLU A 8 6.81 -22.62 -17.11
N VAL A 9 6.12 -21.54 -17.49
CA VAL A 9 6.44 -20.18 -17.06
C VAL A 9 6.14 -19.99 -15.57
N LEU A 10 5.03 -20.57 -15.10
CA LEU A 10 4.66 -20.54 -13.69
C LEU A 10 5.66 -21.32 -12.82
N GLU A 11 6.13 -22.47 -13.30
CA GLU A 11 7.15 -23.28 -12.62
C GLU A 11 8.47 -22.51 -12.47
N ILE A 12 8.93 -21.86 -13.55
CA ILE A 12 10.12 -20.98 -13.51
C ILE A 12 9.93 -19.85 -12.50
N GLN A 13 8.77 -19.18 -12.51
CA GLN A 13 8.49 -18.09 -11.56
C GLN A 13 8.57 -18.58 -10.10
N TYR A 14 7.99 -19.74 -9.79
CA TYR A 14 8.05 -20.31 -8.43
C TYR A 14 9.48 -20.64 -8.01
N ASP A 15 10.29 -21.20 -8.90
CA ASP A 15 11.69 -21.50 -8.59
C ASP A 15 12.52 -20.25 -8.34
N LEU A 16 12.27 -19.17 -9.09
CA LEU A 16 12.89 -17.87 -8.82
C LEU A 16 12.49 -17.33 -7.45
N TYR A 17 11.21 -17.42 -7.06
CA TYR A 17 10.76 -16.99 -5.73
C TYR A 17 11.29 -17.87 -4.60
N ARG A 18 11.53 -19.17 -4.83
CA ARG A 18 12.15 -20.07 -3.83
C ARG A 18 13.62 -19.77 -3.61
N LYS A 19 14.35 -19.42 -4.68
CA LYS A 19 15.78 -19.08 -4.62
C LYS A 19 16.05 -17.68 -4.04
N MET A 20 15.03 -16.81 -4.01
CA MET A 20 15.15 -15.47 -3.47
C MET A 20 15.35 -15.48 -1.95
N SER A 21 16.30 -14.68 -1.45
CA SER A 21 16.50 -14.52 -0.02
C SER A 21 15.25 -13.94 0.66
N PRO A 22 14.98 -14.27 1.94
CA PRO A 22 13.85 -13.70 2.67
C PRO A 22 13.86 -12.17 2.69
N ALA A 23 15.04 -11.56 2.85
CA ALA A 23 15.20 -10.10 2.85
C ALA A 23 14.80 -9.47 1.50
N LYS A 24 15.22 -10.07 0.37
CA LYS A 24 14.85 -9.55 -0.95
C LYS A 24 13.35 -9.70 -1.20
N LYS A 25 12.75 -10.82 -0.78
CA LYS A 25 11.31 -11.06 -0.89
C LYS A 25 10.52 -10.05 -0.07
N PHE A 26 10.94 -9.79 1.17
CA PHE A 26 10.32 -8.79 2.03
C PHE A 26 10.45 -7.38 1.45
N GLY A 27 11.61 -7.03 0.87
CA GLY A 27 11.80 -5.76 0.17
C GLY A 27 10.78 -5.53 -0.95
N ILE A 28 10.55 -6.54 -1.80
CA ILE A 28 9.53 -6.46 -2.87
C ILE A 28 8.12 -6.24 -2.29
N VAL A 29 7.78 -6.90 -1.19
CA VAL A 29 6.48 -6.70 -0.52
C VAL A 29 6.35 -5.27 0.03
N CYS A 30 7.41 -4.73 0.65
CA CYS A 30 7.43 -3.35 1.11
C CYS A 30 7.30 -2.35 -0.04
N ASP A 31 7.98 -2.59 -1.16
CA ASP A 31 7.90 -1.75 -2.35
C ASP A 31 6.49 -1.76 -2.94
N ALA A 32 5.87 -2.94 -3.03
CA ALA A 32 4.48 -3.08 -3.48
C ALA A 32 3.50 -2.33 -2.56
N TYR A 33 3.71 -2.39 -1.24
CA TYR A 33 2.91 -1.63 -0.28
C TYR A 33 3.03 -0.12 -0.49
N ARG A 34 4.26 0.41 -0.63
CA ARG A 34 4.50 1.84 -0.90
C ARG A 34 3.88 2.28 -2.21
N PHE A 35 3.96 1.43 -3.24
CA PHE A 35 3.32 1.70 -4.52
C PHE A 35 1.79 1.79 -4.37
N GLY A 36 1.16 0.82 -3.69
CA GLY A 36 -0.27 0.84 -3.40
C GLY A 36 -0.70 2.08 -2.60
N GLN A 37 0.08 2.49 -1.60
CA GLN A 37 -0.14 3.74 -0.87
C GLN A 37 -0.12 4.95 -1.81
N SER A 38 0.84 5.00 -2.75
CA SER A 38 0.95 6.12 -3.70
C SER A 38 -0.27 6.23 -4.62
N LEU A 39 -0.82 5.10 -5.09
CA LEU A 39 -2.05 5.04 -5.87
C LEU A 39 -3.26 5.53 -5.05
N ALA A 40 -3.39 5.09 -3.80
CA ALA A 40 -4.46 5.54 -2.92
C ALA A 40 -4.41 7.06 -2.70
N MET A 41 -3.21 7.59 -2.44
CA MET A 41 -2.97 9.03 -2.28
C MET A 41 -3.28 9.83 -3.56
N ALA A 42 -2.97 9.28 -4.74
CA ALA A 42 -3.34 9.89 -6.02
C ALA A 42 -4.88 9.96 -6.19
N GLY A 43 -5.59 8.87 -5.87
CA GLY A 43 -7.05 8.87 -5.89
C GLY A 43 -7.68 9.87 -4.91
N ILE A 44 -7.08 10.07 -3.73
CA ILE A 44 -7.53 11.09 -2.77
C ILE A 44 -7.34 12.49 -3.34
N ARG A 45 -6.18 12.79 -3.94
CA ARG A 45 -5.93 14.09 -4.61
C ARG A 45 -6.96 14.39 -5.68
N MET A 46 -7.32 13.39 -6.49
CA MET A 46 -8.34 13.56 -7.54
C MET A 46 -9.72 13.91 -6.98
N ARG A 47 -10.11 13.35 -5.83
CA ARG A 47 -11.41 13.63 -5.18
C ARG A 47 -11.39 14.90 -4.31
N HIS A 48 -10.21 15.34 -3.88
CA HIS A 48 -10.02 16.51 -3.02
C HIS A 48 -8.99 17.47 -3.63
N PRO A 49 -9.30 18.12 -4.77
CA PRO A 49 -8.33 18.91 -5.54
C PRO A 49 -7.78 20.12 -4.80
N HIS A 50 -8.49 20.63 -3.78
CA HIS A 50 -8.07 21.76 -2.96
C HIS A 50 -7.37 21.35 -1.66
N ALA A 51 -7.25 20.04 -1.38
CA ALA A 51 -6.63 19.58 -0.16
C ALA A 51 -5.11 19.73 -0.22
N ASP A 52 -4.52 20.25 0.84
CA ASP A 52 -3.07 20.30 0.99
C ASP A 52 -2.49 18.91 1.30
N LYS A 53 -1.16 18.79 1.31
CA LYS A 53 -0.47 17.51 1.55
C LYS A 53 -0.80 16.91 2.92
N LYS A 54 -0.98 17.72 3.96
CA LYS A 54 -1.28 17.27 5.33
C LYS A 54 -2.72 16.76 5.39
N GLN A 55 -3.66 17.47 4.79
CA GLN A 55 -5.05 17.04 4.69
C GLN A 55 -5.18 15.71 3.92
N ILE A 56 -4.49 15.57 2.77
CA ILE A 56 -4.46 14.31 2.00
C ILE A 56 -3.91 13.16 2.87
N TRP A 57 -2.82 13.41 3.61
CA TRP A 57 -2.25 12.42 4.52
C TRP A 57 -3.25 11.99 5.59
N HIS A 58 -3.94 12.92 6.24
CA HIS A 58 -4.91 12.61 7.28
C HIS A 58 -6.13 11.86 6.73
N ILE A 59 -6.59 12.20 5.52
CA ILE A 59 -7.66 11.46 4.83
C ILE A 59 -7.22 10.01 4.59
N TRP A 60 -6.02 9.80 4.05
CA TRP A 60 -5.48 8.46 3.84
C TRP A 60 -5.30 7.70 5.15
N ALA A 61 -4.71 8.33 6.16
CA ALA A 61 -4.45 7.71 7.45
C ALA A 61 -5.75 7.28 8.15
N LYS A 62 -6.80 8.11 8.09
CA LYS A 62 -8.12 7.76 8.65
C LYS A 62 -8.76 6.58 7.92
N GLN A 63 -8.62 6.49 6.60
CA GLN A 63 -9.10 5.36 5.80
C GLN A 63 -8.29 4.09 6.05
N HIS A 64 -6.97 4.20 6.20
CA HIS A 64 -6.08 3.06 6.37
C HIS A 64 -6.13 2.45 7.77
N LEU A 65 -6.17 3.30 8.80
CA LEU A 65 -6.18 2.87 10.21
C LEU A 65 -7.59 2.57 10.73
N GLY A 66 -8.61 3.15 10.09
CA GLY A 66 -9.96 3.21 10.66
C GLY A 66 -10.08 4.26 11.77
N GLY A 67 -11.31 4.55 12.19
CA GLY A 67 -11.59 5.67 13.11
C GLY A 67 -10.96 5.51 14.49
N GLU A 68 -11.04 4.31 15.09
CA GLU A 68 -10.52 4.06 16.43
C GLU A 68 -8.99 4.27 16.51
N LEU A 69 -8.24 3.58 15.65
CA LEU A 69 -6.78 3.67 15.66
C LEU A 69 -6.29 5.03 15.17
N TYR A 70 -6.99 5.65 14.21
CA TYR A 70 -6.69 7.03 13.82
C TYR A 70 -6.80 7.99 15.00
N ASN A 71 -7.87 7.90 15.80
CA ASN A 71 -8.06 8.76 16.97
C ASN A 71 -7.00 8.50 18.04
N LYS A 72 -6.61 7.24 18.28
CA LYS A 72 -5.50 6.93 19.22
C LYS A 72 -4.16 7.52 18.80
N VAL A 73 -3.90 7.65 17.49
CA VAL A 73 -2.61 8.13 16.97
C VAL A 73 -2.60 9.65 16.73
N TYR A 74 -3.74 10.22 16.32
CA TYR A 74 -3.84 11.62 15.86
C TYR A 74 -4.83 12.47 16.66
N GLY A 75 -5.73 11.88 17.45
CA GLY A 75 -6.82 12.58 18.14
C GLY A 75 -6.35 13.55 19.22
N ASP A 76 -5.29 13.20 19.95
CA ASP A 76 -4.77 14.06 21.03
C ASP A 76 -4.09 15.33 20.51
N LYS A 77 -3.63 15.33 19.25
CA LYS A 77 -2.99 16.50 18.61
C LYS A 77 -3.95 17.50 17.98
N ALA A 78 -5.26 17.24 18.00
CA ALA A 78 -6.28 18.13 17.44
C ALA A 78 -6.94 19.03 18.51
N ASN A 79 -6.60 18.83 19.79
CA ASN A 79 -7.14 19.57 20.95
C ASN A 79 -6.11 20.50 21.62
N GLU A 80 -4.94 20.72 21.00
CA GLU A 80 -3.96 21.77 21.33
C GLU A 80 -3.94 22.83 20.23
#